data_AF-A0A7Z0MNZ7-F1
#
_entry.id   AF-A0A7Z0MNZ7-F1
#
_cell.length_a   1.000
_cell.length_b   1.000
_cell.length_c   1.000
_cell.angle_alpha   90.00
_cell.angle_beta   90.00
_cell.angle_gamma   90.00
#
_symmetry.space_group_name_H-M   'P 1'
#
loop_
_entity.id
_entity.type
_entity.pdbx_description
1 polymer ?
#
loop_
_entity_poly.entity_id
_entity_poly.type
_entity_poly.pdbx_seq_one_letter_code
_entity_poly.pdbx_strand_id
1 'polypeptide(L)'
;MSMAHDRLPGSGVIVWLVDCPEYFDIPGNPYTDEFGNAWENSAARFSLFCRVAVEVSQNRAHLDWKADIAHCNDWQSGLVPALLTLEPHRPSTVFTIHNMAYQGLFPESVYIDLNLPGQLWNPGALEFHELLSFIKGGIACADHITTVSPDYALEIQTADYGYGLEGLLHHRHHELNGIINGIDMGVGILKQTLVSHRILA
;
A
#
# COMPACT_ATOMS: atom_id res chain seq x y z
N MET A 1 20.58 4.19 4.30
CA MET A 1 19.18 4.24 4.79
C MET A 1 19.16 4.47 6.30
N SER A 2 18.39 5.46 6.76
CA SER A 2 18.12 5.79 8.15
C SER A 2 16.61 6.01 8.37
N MET A 3 16.18 6.19 9.62
CA MET A 3 14.78 6.48 9.93
C MET A 3 14.69 7.59 10.98
N ALA A 4 13.81 8.55 10.74
CA ALA A 4 13.47 9.61 11.67
C ALA A 4 12.00 9.48 12.08
N HIS A 5 11.61 10.20 13.13
CA HIS A 5 10.20 10.32 13.49
C HIS A 5 9.86 11.73 13.93
N ASP A 6 8.61 12.12 13.70
CA ASP A 6 8.04 13.37 14.18
C ASP A 6 6.56 13.16 14.56
N ARG A 7 5.87 14.21 14.96
CA ARG A 7 4.42 14.22 15.17
C ARG A 7 3.75 15.10 14.15
N LEU A 8 2.67 14.58 13.57
CA LEU A 8 1.85 15.33 12.63
C LEU A 8 1.22 16.55 13.34
N PRO A 9 1.38 17.79 12.82
CA PRO A 9 0.99 19.00 13.53
C PRO A 9 -0.46 18.98 14.02
N GLY A 10 -0.69 19.34 15.28
CA GLY A 10 -2.03 19.36 15.88
C GLY A 10 -2.61 17.99 16.23
N SER A 11 -1.82 16.91 16.15
CA SER A 11 -2.26 15.55 16.46
C SER A 11 -1.26 14.77 17.33
N GLY A 12 -1.72 13.64 17.88
CA GLY A 12 -0.84 12.66 18.55
C GLY A 12 -0.19 11.66 17.60
N VAL A 13 -0.46 11.75 16.29
CA VAL A 13 -0.02 10.80 15.28
C VAL A 13 1.49 10.92 15.09
N ILE A 14 2.19 9.80 15.28
CA ILE A 14 3.63 9.69 15.02
C ILE A 14 3.80 9.44 13.53
N VAL A 15 4.71 10.17 12.91
CA VAL A 15 5.12 9.99 11.52
C VAL A 15 6.52 9.43 11.53
N TRP A 16 6.73 8.27 10.91
CA TRP A 16 8.07 7.76 10.62
C TRP A 16 8.48 8.15 9.22
N LEU A 17 9.69 8.68 9.10
CA LEU A 17 10.28 9.10 7.84
C LEU A 17 11.42 8.14 7.49
N VAL A 18 11.33 7.51 6.33
CA VAL A 18 12.38 6.65 5.79
C VAL A 18 13.32 7.51 4.97
N ASP A 19 14.55 7.63 5.42
CA ASP A 19 15.58 8.38 4.73
C ASP A 19 16.47 7.43 3.93
N CYS A 20 16.37 7.52 2.60
CA CYS A 20 17.22 6.78 1.68
C CYS A 20 17.58 7.68 0.49
N PRO A 21 18.60 8.54 0.63
CA PRO A 21 18.97 9.53 -0.37
C PRO A 21 19.21 8.93 -1.76
N GLU A 22 19.76 7.72 -1.83
CA GLU A 22 20.02 7.02 -3.09
C GLU A 22 18.77 6.77 -3.93
N TYR A 23 17.59 6.74 -3.30
CA TYR A 23 16.30 6.54 -3.96
C TYR A 23 15.42 7.79 -3.97
N PHE A 24 15.60 8.73 -3.04
CA PHE A 24 14.65 9.82 -2.83
C PHE A 24 15.27 11.23 -2.86
N ASP A 25 16.59 11.38 -2.75
CA ASP A 25 17.29 12.68 -2.84
C ASP A 25 17.73 12.97 -4.28
N ILE A 26 16.75 12.95 -5.19
CA ILE A 26 16.93 13.15 -6.63
C ILE A 26 15.91 14.20 -7.10
N PRO A 27 16.28 15.17 -7.97
CA PRO A 27 15.34 16.16 -8.49
C PRO A 27 14.08 15.55 -9.13
N GLY A 28 12.92 16.12 -8.81
CA GLY A 28 11.62 15.64 -9.29
C GLY A 28 10.61 15.54 -8.14
N ASN A 29 9.65 14.64 -8.29
CA ASN A 29 8.66 14.31 -7.26
C ASN A 29 8.67 12.79 -7.00
N PRO A 30 7.84 12.27 -6.07
CA PRO A 30 7.82 10.84 -5.75
C PRO A 30 7.53 9.90 -6.94
N TYR A 31 6.95 10.40 -8.02
CA TYR A 31 6.47 9.63 -9.17
C TYR A 31 7.20 9.91 -10.48
N THR A 32 7.69 11.14 -10.67
CA THR A 32 8.36 11.56 -11.91
C THR A 32 9.63 12.35 -11.66
N ASP A 33 10.53 12.30 -12.64
CA ASP A 33 11.72 13.17 -12.71
C ASP A 33 11.35 14.65 -12.90
N GLU A 34 12.37 15.50 -12.94
CA GLU A 34 12.24 16.95 -13.17
C GLU A 34 11.66 17.32 -14.56
N PHE A 35 11.62 16.37 -15.50
CA PHE A 35 11.05 16.53 -16.84
C PHE A 35 9.64 15.93 -16.95
N GLY A 36 9.13 15.29 -15.90
CA GLY A 36 7.82 14.67 -15.86
C GLY A 36 7.79 13.22 -16.36
N ASN A 37 8.93 12.58 -16.60
CA ASN A 37 8.99 11.16 -16.96
C ASN A 37 8.85 10.29 -15.71
N ALA A 38 8.12 9.19 -15.81
CA ALA A 38 8.02 8.22 -14.73
C ALA A 38 9.40 7.63 -14.40
N TRP A 39 9.68 7.43 -13.11
CA TRP A 39 10.94 6.82 -12.70
C TRP A 39 11.04 5.36 -13.14
N GLU A 40 12.10 5.00 -13.85
CA GLU A 40 12.38 3.60 -14.22
C GLU A 40 12.50 2.69 -12.99
N ASN A 41 13.05 3.22 -11.88
CA ASN A 41 13.21 2.51 -10.62
C ASN A 41 12.00 2.64 -9.67
N SER A 42 10.83 3.07 -10.15
CA SER A 42 9.61 3.24 -9.32
C SER A 42 9.31 1.99 -8.48
N ALA A 43 9.37 0.81 -9.10
CA ALA A 43 9.13 -0.46 -8.42
C ALA A 43 10.10 -0.67 -7.25
N ALA A 44 11.38 -0.33 -7.42
CA ALA A 44 12.40 -0.46 -6.39
C ALA A 44 12.18 0.51 -5.24
N ARG A 45 11.81 1.77 -5.52
CA ARG A 45 11.49 2.79 -4.52
C ARG A 45 10.32 2.36 -3.63
N PHE A 46 9.23 1.92 -4.23
CA PHE A 46 8.04 1.51 -3.49
C PHE A 46 8.18 0.12 -2.85
N SER A 47 8.98 -0.78 -3.43
CA SER A 47 9.35 -2.05 -2.78
C SER A 47 10.18 -1.81 -1.52
N LEU A 48 11.15 -0.87 -1.56
CA LEU A 48 11.91 -0.47 -0.38
C LEU A 48 10.98 0.08 0.71
N PHE A 49 10.08 1.01 0.34
CA PHE A 49 9.08 1.56 1.24
C PHE A 49 8.24 0.46 1.90
N CYS A 50 7.71 -0.48 1.11
CA CYS A 50 6.91 -1.59 1.61
C CYS A 50 7.70 -2.50 2.57
N ARG A 51 8.96 -2.81 2.26
CA ARG A 51 9.82 -3.61 3.15
C ARG A 51 10.06 -2.90 4.48
N VAL A 52 10.32 -1.60 4.47
CA VAL A 52 10.49 -0.83 5.70
C VAL A 52 9.18 -0.80 6.50
N ALA A 53 8.03 -0.62 5.85
CA ALA A 53 6.73 -0.69 6.52
C ALA A 53 6.50 -2.05 7.20
N VAL A 54 6.88 -3.16 6.55
CA VAL A 54 6.84 -4.51 7.16
C VAL A 54 7.73 -4.58 8.41
N GLU A 55 8.99 -4.13 8.32
CA GLU A 55 9.92 -4.14 9.46
C GLU A 55 9.42 -3.29 10.64
N VAL A 56 8.85 -2.11 10.37
CA VAL A 56 8.25 -1.24 11.38
C VAL A 56 7.02 -1.89 12.00
N SER A 57 6.11 -2.44 11.17
CA SER A 57 4.88 -3.08 11.63
C SER A 57 5.14 -4.26 12.59
N GLN A 58 6.29 -4.91 12.44
CA GLN A 58 6.70 -6.09 13.21
C GLN A 58 7.65 -5.76 14.38
N ASN A 59 7.87 -4.48 14.70
CA ASN A 59 8.86 -4.00 15.69
C ASN A 59 10.31 -4.44 15.43
N ARG A 60 10.65 -4.75 14.17
CA ARG A 60 12.01 -5.14 13.78
C ARG A 60 12.93 -3.95 13.53
N ALA A 61 12.36 -2.74 13.49
CA ALA A 61 13.10 -1.48 13.55
C ALA A 61 13.45 -1.03 14.99
N HIS A 62 13.18 -1.85 16.01
CA HIS A 62 13.49 -1.59 17.42
C HIS A 62 12.91 -0.27 17.98
N LEU A 63 11.66 0.03 17.61
CA LEU A 63 10.95 1.25 18.03
C LEU A 63 10.13 1.08 19.31
N ASP A 64 10.20 -0.09 19.93
CA ASP A 64 9.30 -0.51 21.02
C ASP A 64 7.81 -0.35 20.63
N TRP A 65 7.52 -0.62 19.36
CA TRP A 65 6.21 -0.44 18.78
C TRP A 65 5.94 -1.52 17.74
N LYS A 66 4.77 -2.15 17.82
CA LYS A 66 4.28 -3.15 16.86
C LYS A 66 2.88 -2.73 16.41
N ALA A 67 2.61 -2.84 15.11
CA ALA A 67 1.29 -2.56 14.58
C ALA A 67 0.29 -3.63 15.04
N ASP A 68 -0.93 -3.20 15.34
CA ASP A 68 -2.08 -4.08 15.44
C ASP A 68 -2.79 -4.17 14.07
N ILE A 69 -2.75 -3.07 13.29
CA ILE A 69 -3.30 -2.96 11.94
C ILE A 69 -2.29 -2.26 11.01
N ALA A 70 -2.11 -2.76 9.80
CA ALA A 70 -1.44 -2.06 8.70
C ALA A 70 -2.48 -1.64 7.65
N HIS A 71 -2.71 -0.34 7.51
CA HIS A 71 -3.63 0.28 6.57
C HIS A 71 -2.87 0.81 5.37
N CYS A 72 -2.85 0.04 4.30
CA CYS A 72 -2.14 0.32 3.08
C CYS A 72 -3.05 1.08 2.10
N ASN A 73 -2.47 2.00 1.34
CA ASN A 73 -3.16 2.85 0.37
C ASN A 73 -2.49 2.71 -1.00
N ASP A 74 -3.28 2.29 -1.99
CA ASP A 74 -2.91 2.11 -3.40
C ASP A 74 -1.65 1.26 -3.67
N TRP A 75 -1.27 1.19 -4.95
CA TRP A 75 -0.18 0.35 -5.44
C TRP A 75 1.16 0.64 -4.73
N GLN A 76 1.41 1.87 -4.29
CA GLN A 76 2.64 2.30 -3.61
C GLN A 76 2.93 1.47 -2.35
N SER A 77 1.88 0.98 -1.68
CA SER A 77 1.96 0.15 -0.48
C SER A 77 1.42 -1.27 -0.70
N GLY A 78 1.06 -1.63 -1.94
CA GLY A 78 0.39 -2.89 -2.29
C GLY A 78 1.22 -4.15 -2.03
N LEU A 79 2.54 -4.03 -1.88
CA LEU A 79 3.38 -5.17 -1.46
C LEU A 79 3.31 -5.45 0.04
N VAL A 80 2.90 -4.48 0.89
CA VAL A 80 2.87 -4.67 2.34
C VAL A 80 1.94 -5.82 2.74
N PRO A 81 0.67 -5.89 2.29
CA PRO A 81 -0.20 -7.01 2.63
C PRO A 81 0.37 -8.35 2.16
N ALA A 82 0.89 -8.40 0.92
CA ALA A 82 1.47 -9.61 0.34
C ALA A 82 2.69 -10.12 1.14
N LEU A 83 3.64 -9.24 1.46
CA LEU A 83 4.81 -9.59 2.26
C LEU A 83 4.42 -10.02 3.68
N LEU A 84 3.45 -9.36 4.30
CA LEU A 84 2.98 -9.72 5.63
C LEU A 84 2.37 -11.13 5.67
N THR A 85 1.77 -11.64 4.59
CA THR A 85 1.24 -13.04 4.58
C THR A 85 2.30 -14.09 4.87
N LEU A 86 3.58 -13.78 4.65
CA LEU A 86 4.71 -14.67 4.90
C LEU A 86 5.17 -14.64 6.36
N GLU A 87 4.64 -13.72 7.16
CA GLU A 87 5.11 -13.44 8.51
C GLU A 87 4.23 -14.10 9.58
N PRO A 88 4.83 -14.79 10.57
CA PRO A 88 4.07 -15.28 11.71
C PRO A 88 3.61 -14.11 12.58
N HIS A 89 2.38 -14.18 13.10
CA HIS A 89 1.80 -13.18 13.98
C HIS A 89 1.83 -11.74 13.41
N ARG A 90 1.56 -11.60 12.10
CA ARG A 90 1.40 -10.31 11.41
C ARG A 90 0.23 -9.48 11.97
N PRO A 91 0.24 -8.14 11.83
CA PRO A 91 -0.96 -7.33 12.05
C PRO A 91 -2.06 -7.68 11.05
N SER A 92 -3.30 -7.28 11.38
CA SER A 92 -4.39 -7.28 10.39
C SER A 92 -4.11 -6.24 9.31
N THR A 93 -4.54 -6.48 8.08
CA THR A 93 -4.26 -5.59 6.94
C THR A 93 -5.54 -5.02 6.34
N VAL A 94 -5.55 -3.71 6.13
CA VAL A 94 -6.59 -2.99 5.37
C VAL A 94 -5.93 -2.41 4.13
N PHE A 95 -6.56 -2.53 2.97
CA PHE A 95 -6.04 -1.95 1.73
C PHE A 95 -7.06 -1.03 1.08
N THR A 96 -6.78 0.28 1.00
CA THR A 96 -7.63 1.26 0.31
C THR A 96 -7.21 1.42 -1.14
N ILE A 97 -8.20 1.33 -2.03
CA ILE A 97 -8.08 1.68 -3.43
C ILE A 97 -8.67 3.09 -3.63
N HIS A 98 -7.88 4.03 -4.12
CA HIS A 98 -8.39 5.36 -4.50
C HIS A 98 -8.67 5.46 -6.00
N ASN A 99 -7.93 4.71 -6.82
CA ASN A 99 -8.15 4.69 -8.26
C ASN A 99 -7.59 3.41 -8.90
N MET A 100 -8.49 2.55 -9.38
CA MET A 100 -8.16 1.28 -10.03
C MET A 100 -7.33 1.41 -11.32
N ALA A 101 -7.27 2.59 -11.94
CA ALA A 101 -6.43 2.79 -13.11
C ALA A 101 -4.91 2.72 -12.79
N TYR A 102 -4.51 3.00 -11.55
CA TYR A 102 -3.11 3.00 -11.14
C TYR A 102 -2.72 1.70 -10.44
N GLN A 103 -2.29 0.71 -11.22
CA GLN A 103 -2.08 -0.65 -10.73
C GLN A 103 -0.65 -0.96 -10.24
N GLY A 104 0.34 -0.14 -10.60
CA GLY A 104 1.76 -0.45 -10.36
C GLY A 104 2.16 -1.75 -11.07
N LEU A 105 1.99 -1.78 -12.40
CA LEU A 105 2.33 -2.91 -13.26
C LEU A 105 3.79 -2.83 -13.70
N PHE A 106 4.51 -3.94 -13.57
CA PHE A 106 5.91 -4.07 -13.98
C PHE A 106 6.16 -5.41 -14.67
N PRO A 107 7.16 -5.53 -15.57
CA PRO A 107 7.54 -6.81 -16.16
C PRO A 107 7.99 -7.84 -15.11
N GLU A 108 7.91 -9.14 -15.42
CA GLU A 108 8.43 -10.23 -14.56
C GLU A 108 9.90 -10.01 -14.15
N SER A 109 10.74 -9.46 -15.03
CA SER A 109 12.14 -9.17 -14.69
C SER A 109 12.27 -8.31 -13.45
N VAL A 110 11.35 -7.35 -13.25
CA VAL A 110 11.33 -6.48 -12.06
C VAL A 110 11.01 -7.29 -10.81
N TYR A 111 10.14 -8.31 -10.88
CA TYR A 111 9.89 -9.20 -9.74
C TYR A 111 11.18 -9.90 -9.25
N ILE A 112 11.98 -10.35 -10.22
CA ILE A 112 13.26 -11.01 -9.98
C ILE A 112 14.27 -10.00 -9.41
N ASP A 113 14.38 -8.82 -10.03
CA ASP A 113 15.31 -7.75 -9.61
C ASP A 113 15.00 -7.26 -8.19
N LEU A 114 13.72 -7.20 -7.81
CA LEU A 114 13.27 -6.84 -6.47
C LEU A 114 13.48 -7.94 -5.43
N ASN A 115 13.94 -9.13 -5.85
CA ASN A 115 14.15 -10.30 -5.02
C ASN A 115 12.93 -10.60 -4.13
N LEU A 116 11.75 -10.65 -4.75
CA LEU A 116 10.50 -10.95 -4.07
C LEU A 116 10.38 -12.48 -3.81
N PRO A 117 9.85 -12.91 -2.65
CA PRO A 117 9.76 -14.33 -2.32
C PRO A 117 8.91 -15.11 -3.32
N GLY A 118 9.49 -16.12 -3.99
CA GLY A 118 8.86 -16.86 -5.09
C GLY A 118 7.44 -17.40 -4.84
N GLN A 119 7.07 -17.63 -3.59
CA GLN A 119 5.70 -18.03 -3.19
C GLN A 119 4.64 -16.98 -3.56
N LEU A 120 5.02 -15.72 -3.72
CA LEU A 120 4.10 -14.63 -4.10
C LEU A 120 3.89 -14.49 -5.61
N TRP A 121 4.68 -15.18 -6.46
CA TRP A 121 4.50 -15.19 -7.91
C TRP A 121 3.46 -16.21 -8.34
N ASN A 122 2.18 -15.88 -8.13
CA ASN A 122 1.06 -16.70 -8.58
C ASN A 122 -0.21 -15.85 -8.79
N PRO A 123 -1.20 -16.35 -9.55
CA PRO A 123 -2.43 -15.61 -9.84
C PRO A 123 -3.28 -15.26 -8.61
N GLY A 124 -3.07 -15.92 -7.47
CA GLY A 124 -3.71 -15.60 -6.19
C GLY A 124 -2.98 -14.54 -5.37
N ALA A 125 -1.86 -14.00 -5.86
CA ALA A 125 -1.05 -12.98 -5.19
C ALA A 125 -0.59 -11.89 -6.19
N LEU A 126 0.71 -11.80 -6.51
CA LEU A 126 1.30 -10.66 -7.21
C LEU A 126 1.30 -10.75 -8.75
N GLU A 127 1.21 -11.96 -9.32
CA GLU A 127 1.28 -12.14 -10.77
C GLU A 127 -0.05 -11.72 -11.41
N PHE A 128 -0.01 -10.99 -12.52
CA PHE A 128 -1.17 -10.54 -13.27
C PHE A 128 -0.86 -10.52 -14.77
N HIS A 129 -1.26 -11.58 -15.48
CA HIS A 129 -1.00 -11.74 -16.91
C HIS A 129 0.48 -11.58 -17.28
N GLU A 130 1.34 -12.33 -16.58
CA GLU A 130 2.80 -12.33 -16.71
C GLU A 130 3.48 -11.03 -16.24
N LEU A 131 2.71 -10.09 -15.69
CA LEU A 131 3.21 -8.87 -15.07
C LEU A 131 3.19 -8.98 -13.54
N LEU A 132 4.07 -8.25 -12.89
CA LEU A 132 4.00 -7.93 -11.47
C LEU A 132 2.99 -6.82 -11.25
N SER A 133 1.95 -7.05 -10.44
CA SER A 133 0.97 -6.03 -10.06
C SER A 133 0.99 -5.75 -8.56
N PHE A 134 1.42 -4.55 -8.19
CA PHE A 134 1.46 -4.15 -6.77
C PHE A 134 0.04 -3.99 -6.20
N ILE A 135 -0.88 -3.36 -6.94
CA ILE A 135 -2.27 -3.20 -6.47
C ILE A 135 -2.95 -4.54 -6.28
N LYS A 136 -2.69 -5.51 -7.18
CA LYS A 136 -3.26 -6.85 -7.07
C LYS A 136 -2.77 -7.53 -5.79
N GLY A 137 -1.49 -7.38 -5.44
CA GLY A 137 -0.95 -7.84 -4.16
C GLY A 137 -1.73 -7.31 -2.96
N GLY A 138 -2.03 -6.01 -2.97
CA GLY A 138 -2.83 -5.37 -1.94
C GLY A 138 -4.24 -5.98 -1.83
N ILE A 139 -4.93 -6.10 -2.95
CA ILE A 139 -6.30 -6.63 -3.03
C ILE A 139 -6.34 -8.12 -2.64
N ALA A 140 -5.43 -8.92 -3.18
CA ALA A 140 -5.43 -10.36 -3.02
C ALA A 140 -5.03 -10.78 -1.60
N CYS A 141 -4.13 -10.03 -0.95
CA CYS A 141 -3.53 -10.44 0.32
C CYS A 141 -4.02 -9.67 1.55
N ALA A 142 -4.77 -8.57 1.40
CA ALA A 142 -5.32 -7.85 2.55
C ALA A 142 -6.42 -8.64 3.27
N ASP A 143 -6.61 -8.41 4.56
CA ASP A 143 -7.75 -8.95 5.32
C ASP A 143 -9.05 -8.22 4.97
N HIS A 144 -8.97 -6.90 4.75
CA HIS A 144 -10.10 -6.08 4.35
C HIS A 144 -9.69 -5.09 3.25
N ILE A 145 -10.58 -4.84 2.30
CA ILE A 145 -10.41 -3.85 1.24
C ILE A 145 -11.38 -2.69 1.46
N THR A 146 -10.89 -1.47 1.31
CA THR A 146 -11.69 -0.25 1.33
C THR A 146 -11.55 0.54 0.04
N THR A 147 -12.52 1.40 -0.25
CA THR A 147 -12.42 2.35 -1.36
C THR A 147 -13.18 3.64 -1.06
N VAL A 148 -13.11 4.63 -1.94
CA VAL A 148 -13.47 6.03 -1.65
C VAL A 148 -14.97 6.33 -1.61
N SER A 149 -15.84 5.39 -1.99
CA SER A 149 -17.29 5.51 -1.82
C SER A 149 -17.99 4.15 -1.97
N PRO A 150 -19.20 3.97 -1.39
CA PRO A 150 -20.00 2.76 -1.60
C PRO A 150 -20.31 2.48 -3.07
N ASP A 151 -20.61 3.53 -3.85
CA ASP A 151 -20.88 3.40 -5.29
C ASP A 151 -19.62 2.93 -6.03
N TYR A 152 -18.47 3.52 -5.73
CA TYR A 152 -17.22 3.13 -6.36
C TYR A 152 -16.83 1.69 -6.01
N ALA A 153 -17.16 1.20 -4.80
CA ALA A 153 -16.99 -0.20 -4.43
C ALA A 153 -17.79 -1.16 -5.32
N LEU A 154 -18.96 -0.74 -5.82
CA LEU A 154 -19.75 -1.51 -6.79
C LEU A 154 -19.20 -1.37 -8.20
N GLU A 155 -18.81 -0.16 -8.60
CA GLU A 155 -18.30 0.13 -9.94
C GLU A 155 -17.05 -0.69 -10.27
N ILE A 156 -16.05 -0.73 -9.39
CA ILE A 156 -14.77 -1.43 -9.62
C ILE A 156 -14.91 -2.97 -9.72
N GLN A 157 -16.08 -3.52 -9.43
CA GLN A 157 -16.41 -4.94 -9.65
C GLN A 157 -16.95 -5.22 -11.06
N THR A 158 -17.03 -4.21 -11.91
CA THR A 158 -17.50 -4.31 -13.29
C THR A 158 -16.34 -4.18 -14.28
N ALA A 159 -16.47 -4.76 -15.47
CA ALA A 159 -15.44 -4.70 -16.51
C ALA A 159 -15.06 -3.27 -16.94
N ASP A 160 -15.98 -2.31 -16.83
CA ASP A 160 -15.75 -0.92 -17.24
C ASP A 160 -14.80 -0.16 -16.30
N TYR A 161 -14.72 -0.58 -15.02
CA TYR A 161 -13.99 0.14 -13.97
C TYR A 161 -13.00 -0.73 -13.17
N GLY A 162 -13.01 -2.05 -13.36
CA GLY A 162 -12.12 -2.96 -12.63
C GLY A 162 -10.75 -3.16 -13.27
N TYR A 163 -10.55 -2.71 -14.51
CA TYR A 163 -9.26 -2.76 -15.22
C TYR A 163 -8.60 -4.16 -15.22
N GLY A 164 -9.40 -5.21 -15.38
CA GLY A 164 -8.97 -6.62 -15.39
C GLY A 164 -8.92 -7.26 -13.99
N LEU A 165 -9.17 -6.49 -12.92
CA LEU A 165 -9.26 -6.96 -11.54
C LEU A 165 -10.70 -7.07 -11.04
N GLU A 166 -11.70 -6.78 -11.88
CA GLU A 166 -13.13 -6.86 -11.54
C GLU A 166 -13.51 -8.24 -10.98
N GLY A 167 -12.98 -9.33 -11.56
CA GLY A 167 -13.27 -10.68 -11.10
C GLY A 167 -12.71 -10.96 -9.70
N LEU A 168 -11.53 -10.43 -9.39
CA LEU A 168 -10.93 -10.54 -8.05
C LEU A 168 -11.71 -9.71 -7.04
N LEU A 169 -12.06 -8.48 -7.39
CA LEU A 169 -12.84 -7.59 -6.53
C LEU A 169 -14.25 -8.13 -6.27
N HIS A 170 -14.88 -8.71 -7.28
CA HIS A 170 -16.18 -9.37 -7.14
C HIS A 170 -16.09 -10.61 -6.25
N HIS A 171 -15.03 -11.42 -6.40
CA HIS A 171 -14.80 -12.56 -5.52
C HIS A 171 -14.65 -12.14 -4.05
N ARG A 172 -14.03 -10.99 -3.81
CA ARG A 172 -13.77 -10.40 -2.49
C ARG A 172 -14.80 -9.38 -2.03
N HIS A 173 -16.00 -9.36 -2.62
CA HIS A 173 -17.00 -8.32 -2.35
C HIS A 173 -17.47 -8.29 -0.88
N HIS A 174 -17.40 -9.42 -0.16
CA HIS A 174 -17.75 -9.48 1.26
C HIS A 174 -16.74 -8.72 2.14
N GLU A 175 -15.48 -8.63 1.72
CA GLU A 175 -14.42 -7.87 2.38
C GLU A 175 -14.18 -6.51 1.71
N LEU A 176 -15.05 -6.04 0.82
CA LEU A 176 -14.89 -4.77 0.10
C LEU A 176 -15.95 -3.76 0.55
N ASN A 177 -15.52 -2.64 1.14
CA ASN A 177 -16.44 -1.57 1.53
C ASN A 177 -16.01 -0.20 1.04
N GLY A 178 -16.98 0.63 0.69
CA GLY A 178 -16.77 2.03 0.36
C GLY A 178 -16.90 2.93 1.58
N ILE A 179 -15.87 3.74 1.82
CA ILE A 179 -15.83 4.76 2.88
C ILE A 179 -15.66 6.11 2.20
N ILE A 180 -16.65 6.99 2.35
CA ILE A 180 -16.65 8.31 1.74
C ILE A 180 -15.46 9.13 2.26
N ASN A 181 -14.67 9.69 1.34
CA ASN A 181 -13.59 10.60 1.69
C ASN A 181 -14.13 11.80 2.49
N GLY A 182 -13.53 12.06 3.65
CA GLY A 182 -13.80 13.25 4.44
C GLY A 182 -12.78 14.35 4.15
N ILE A 183 -13.24 15.61 4.16
CA ILE A 183 -12.36 16.80 4.16
C ILE A 183 -12.61 17.50 5.50
N ASP A 184 -11.55 17.74 6.27
CA ASP A 184 -11.64 18.53 7.49
C ASP A 184 -11.35 20.01 7.16
N MET A 185 -12.33 20.87 7.44
CA MET A 185 -12.32 22.30 7.11
C MET A 185 -11.66 23.17 8.20
N GLY A 186 -11.21 22.58 9.32
CA GLY A 186 -10.61 23.31 10.44
C GLY A 186 -9.28 22.71 10.88
N VAL A 187 -8.20 23.02 10.14
CA VAL A 187 -6.87 22.39 10.28
C VAL A 187 -6.95 20.90 9.99
N GLY A 188 -6.76 20.56 8.71
CA GLY A 188 -7.09 19.24 8.17
C GLY A 188 -6.46 18.09 8.94
N ILE A 189 -7.27 17.16 9.44
CA ILE A 189 -7.14 15.69 9.34
C ILE A 189 -8.36 15.05 10.01
N LEU A 190 -8.88 13.97 9.41
CA LEU A 190 -9.87 13.07 10.01
C LEU A 190 -9.49 12.71 11.46
N LYS A 191 -10.23 13.24 12.44
CA LYS A 191 -10.22 12.70 13.80
C LYS A 191 -10.91 11.35 13.79
N GLN A 192 -10.17 10.28 13.53
CA GLN A 192 -10.68 8.95 13.83
C GLN A 192 -10.66 8.78 15.34
N THR A 193 -11.87 8.71 15.91
CA THR A 193 -12.15 8.48 17.32
C THR A 193 -11.39 7.26 17.82
N LEU A 194 -10.62 7.44 18.91
CA LEU A 194 -10.02 6.44 19.80
C LEU A 194 -10.28 4.98 19.41
N VAL A 195 -9.51 4.48 18.45
CA VAL A 195 -9.32 3.04 18.30
C VAL A 195 -8.14 2.70 19.20
N SER A 196 -8.31 1.80 20.17
CA SER A 196 -7.23 1.35 21.07
C SER A 196 -6.11 0.57 20.36
N HIS A 197 -6.09 0.59 19.03
CA HIS A 197 -5.21 -0.18 18.17
C HIS A 197 -4.14 0.74 17.58
N ARG A 198 -2.92 0.23 17.49
CA ARG A 198 -1.80 0.86 16.81
C ARG A 198 -1.91 0.60 15.32
N ILE A 199 -2.23 1.65 14.56
CA ILE A 199 -2.39 1.58 13.10
C ILE A 199 -1.11 2.13 12.45
N LEU A 200 -0.48 1.34 11.60
CA LEU A 200 0.49 1.82 10.61
C LEU A 200 -0.31 2.22 9.35
N ALA A 201 -0.21 3.45 8.88
CA ALA A 201 -0.93 3.95 7.70
C ALA A 201 0.02 4.61 6.70
#